data_AF-A0A3D8HKS8-F1
#
_entry.id   AF-A0A3D8HKS8-F1
#
_cell.length_a   1.000
_cell.length_b   1.000
_cell.length_c   1.000
_cell.angle_alpha   90.00
_cell.angle_beta   90.00
_cell.angle_gamma   90.00
#
_symmetry.space_group_name_H-M   'P 1'
#
loop_
_entity.id
_entity.type
_entity.pdbx_description
1 polymer ?
#
loop_
_entity_poly.entity_id
_entity_poly.type
_entity_poly.pdbx_seq_one_letter_code
_entity_poly.pdbx_strand_id
1 'polypeptide(L)'
;MHYSNGIGGEECRRESFEDPTPSDCRSRSAANRLMLEAIWERDFGNVKKQHNLGVHISAWPYIQQRKDNIDLPEYMGYANIKLYYKHSRHLAEVHFTPLLADYARYHASVRLGYAFGLNDFTSLYVQYFYGYGDNLYEYNHISHRLGIGLRVRSF
;
A
#
# COMPACT_ATOMS: atom_id res chain seq x y z
N MET A 1 2.98 10.29 -10.20
CA MET A 1 3.61 9.94 -8.92
C MET A 1 4.93 9.22 -9.21
N HIS A 2 6.02 9.65 -8.55
CA HIS A 2 7.29 8.94 -8.51
C HIS A 2 7.43 8.31 -7.12
N TYR A 3 7.90 7.06 -7.04
CA TYR A 3 8.09 6.36 -5.77
C TYR A 3 9.44 5.63 -5.79
N SER A 4 10.34 6.00 -4.88
CA SER A 4 11.66 5.39 -4.74
C SER A 4 12.04 5.30 -3.26
N ASN A 5 13.05 4.48 -2.95
CA ASN A 5 13.56 4.35 -1.59
C ASN A 5 14.68 5.36 -1.27
N GLY A 6 15.12 6.18 -2.23
CA GLY A 6 16.14 7.22 -2.05
C GLY A 6 17.54 6.70 -1.73
N ILE A 7 17.82 5.41 -1.96
CA ILE A 7 19.14 4.81 -1.69
C ILE A 7 20.03 4.97 -2.93
N GLY A 8 21.22 5.58 -2.76
CA GLY A 8 22.25 5.64 -3.80
C GLY A 8 23.04 4.34 -3.94
N GLY A 9 23.74 4.17 -5.07
CA GLY A 9 24.51 2.97 -5.40
C GLY A 9 24.44 2.67 -6.89
N GLU A 10 25.01 1.54 -7.31
CA GLU A 10 24.81 1.05 -8.68
C GLU A 10 23.32 0.80 -8.96
N GLU A 11 22.88 1.07 -10.18
CA GLU A 11 21.46 0.98 -10.56
C GLU A 11 20.95 -0.45 -10.73
N CYS A 12 21.71 -1.49 -10.35
CA CYS A 12 21.23 -2.88 -10.20
C CYS A 12 20.36 -3.36 -11.36
N ARG A 13 20.73 -2.97 -12.58
CA ARG A 13 19.88 -3.11 -13.75
C ARG A 13 19.80 -4.59 -14.12
N ARG A 14 18.57 -5.07 -14.28
CA ARG A 14 18.29 -6.42 -14.77
C ARG A 14 17.91 -6.35 -16.24
N GLU A 15 18.42 -7.29 -17.01
CA GLU A 15 18.05 -7.46 -18.43
C GLU A 15 16.87 -8.43 -18.61
N SER A 16 16.52 -9.23 -17.58
CA SER A 16 15.41 -10.20 -17.60
C SER A 16 14.75 -10.39 -16.22
N PHE A 17 13.51 -10.87 -16.23
CA PHE A 17 12.76 -11.33 -15.04
C PHE A 17 13.39 -12.56 -14.36
N GLU A 18 14.21 -13.33 -15.09
CA GLU A 18 14.86 -14.54 -14.57
C GLU A 18 16.17 -14.25 -13.83
N ASP A 19 16.76 -13.08 -14.05
CA ASP A 19 18.03 -12.69 -13.44
C ASP A 19 17.80 -12.15 -12.02
N PRO A 20 18.20 -12.82 -10.93
CA PRO A 20 17.91 -12.36 -9.58
C PRO A 20 18.61 -11.03 -9.28
N THR A 21 17.94 -10.14 -8.54
CA THR A 21 18.59 -8.90 -8.10
C THR A 21 19.78 -9.22 -7.20
N PRO A 22 20.98 -8.66 -7.47
CA PRO A 22 22.17 -8.89 -6.64
C PRO A 22 21.91 -8.58 -5.14
N SER A 23 22.60 -9.27 -4.25
CA SER A 23 22.36 -9.16 -2.79
C SER A 23 22.89 -7.87 -2.18
N ASP A 24 23.87 -7.24 -2.80
CA ASP A 24 24.45 -5.94 -2.47
C ASP A 24 23.62 -4.76 -2.99
N CYS A 25 22.69 -5.04 -3.90
CA CYS A 25 21.89 -4.05 -4.59
C CYS A 25 20.72 -3.54 -3.76
N ARG A 26 20.84 -2.30 -3.25
CA ARG A 26 19.85 -1.66 -2.36
C ARG A 26 18.99 -0.56 -2.97
N SER A 27 19.44 0.05 -4.07
CA SER A 27 18.66 1.08 -4.76
C SER A 27 17.41 0.48 -5.38
N ARG A 28 16.26 1.11 -5.14
CA ARG A 28 14.99 0.72 -5.75
C ARG A 28 14.17 1.95 -6.11
N SER A 29 13.72 2.01 -7.36
CA SER A 29 12.70 2.94 -7.82
C SER A 29 11.54 2.18 -8.43
N ALA A 30 10.33 2.50 -7.99
CA ALA A 30 9.17 2.24 -8.81
C ALA A 30 9.22 3.14 -10.04
N ALA A 31 8.77 2.60 -11.16
CA ALA A 31 8.48 3.34 -12.37
C ALA A 31 7.55 4.53 -12.10
N ASN A 32 7.61 5.54 -12.96
CA ASN A 32 6.69 6.67 -12.90
C ASN A 32 5.27 6.20 -13.22
N ARG A 33 4.31 6.59 -12.38
CA ARG A 33 2.89 6.18 -12.48
C ARG A 33 2.00 7.39 -12.67
N LEU A 34 1.00 7.27 -13.54
CA LEU A 34 -0.17 8.16 -13.48
C LEU A 34 -1.13 7.55 -12.46
N MET A 35 -1.49 8.29 -11.40
CA MET A 35 -2.39 7.78 -10.37
C MET A 35 -3.81 8.26 -10.67
N LEU A 36 -4.76 7.33 -10.68
CA LEU A 36 -6.18 7.57 -10.74
C LEU A 36 -6.78 7.11 -9.42
N GLU A 37 -7.53 7.97 -8.75
CA GLU A 37 -8.12 7.68 -7.45
C GLU A 37 -9.62 7.94 -7.48
N ALA A 38 -10.38 7.00 -6.92
CA ALA A 38 -11.81 7.11 -6.75
C ALA A 38 -12.14 6.82 -5.27
N ILE A 39 -12.73 7.80 -4.61
CA ILE A 39 -13.13 7.71 -3.20
C ILE A 39 -14.64 7.86 -3.15
N TRP A 40 -15.29 6.89 -2.50
CA TRP A 40 -16.71 6.92 -2.20
C TRP A 40 -16.90 6.78 -0.70
N GLU A 41 -17.74 7.64 -0.13
CA GLU A 41 -18.09 7.61 1.28
C GLU A 41 -19.60 7.65 1.46
N ARG A 42 -20.07 6.94 2.47
CA ARG A 42 -21.47 6.97 2.90
C ARG A 42 -21.55 7.11 4.40
N ASP A 43 -22.15 8.21 4.82
CA ASP A 43 -22.57 8.42 6.18
C ASP A 43 -23.95 7.81 6.43
N PHE A 44 -24.12 7.22 7.60
CA PHE A 44 -25.39 6.72 8.06
C PHE A 44 -25.49 6.77 9.59
N GLY A 45 -26.72 6.74 10.08
CA GLY A 45 -27.03 6.89 11.49
C GLY A 45 -27.53 8.29 11.85
N ASN A 46 -27.66 8.54 13.15
CA ASN A 46 -28.20 9.79 13.68
C ASN A 46 -27.07 10.65 14.27
N VAL A 47 -27.37 11.90 14.62
CA VAL A 47 -26.42 12.87 15.21
C VAL A 47 -25.57 12.27 16.36
N LYS A 48 -26.13 11.34 17.15
CA LYS A 48 -25.44 10.68 18.28
C LYS A 48 -24.63 9.42 17.91
N LYS A 49 -24.89 8.80 16.76
CA LYS A 49 -24.26 7.54 16.31
C LYS A 49 -23.97 7.64 14.81
N GLN A 50 -23.03 8.50 14.47
CA GLN A 50 -22.60 8.64 13.08
C GLN A 50 -21.65 7.50 12.72
N HIS A 51 -21.95 6.85 11.61
CA HIS A 51 -21.16 5.82 11.00
C HIS A 51 -20.74 6.32 9.62
N ASN A 52 -19.49 6.10 9.26
CA ASN A 52 -18.96 6.45 7.95
C ASN A 52 -18.29 5.20 7.37
N LEU A 53 -18.81 4.74 6.23
CA LEU A 53 -18.21 3.69 5.44
C LEU A 53 -17.56 4.32 4.22
N GLY A 54 -16.30 3.99 3.97
CA GLY A 54 -15.57 4.48 2.82
C GLY A 54 -14.90 3.38 2.02
N VAL A 55 -14.84 3.60 0.72
CA VAL A 55 -14.16 2.78 -0.27
C VAL A 55 -13.24 3.69 -1.07
N HIS A 56 -11.95 3.39 -1.07
CA HIS A 56 -10.95 4.09 -1.86
C HIS A 56 -10.30 3.09 -2.82
N ILE A 57 -10.45 3.34 -4.11
CA ILE A 57 -9.81 2.60 -5.19
C ILE A 57 -8.74 3.49 -5.79
N SER A 58 -7.53 2.95 -5.94
CA SER A 58 -6.43 3.63 -6.63
C SER A 58 -5.97 2.75 -7.79
N ALA A 59 -5.75 3.31 -8.97
CA ALA A 59 -5.29 2.60 -10.16
C ALA A 59 -4.20 3.38 -10.87
N TRP A 60 -3.30 2.68 -11.57
CA TRP A 60 -2.21 3.31 -12.30
C TRP A 60 -1.69 2.46 -13.46
N PRO A 61 -1.42 3.08 -14.63
CA PRO A 61 -0.46 2.55 -15.57
C PRO A 61 0.98 2.92 -15.18
N TYR A 62 1.93 2.08 -15.58
CA TYR A 62 3.36 2.40 -15.53
C TYR A 62 3.76 3.10 -16.84
N ILE A 63 4.33 4.30 -16.75
CA ILE A 63 4.66 5.14 -17.92
C ILE A 63 6.03 4.78 -18.49
N GLN A 64 6.99 4.44 -17.63
CA GLN A 64 8.33 4.02 -18.02
C GLN A 64 8.78 2.93 -17.07
N GLN A 65 8.88 1.69 -17.57
CA GLN A 65 9.40 0.59 -16.76
C GLN A 65 10.87 0.84 -16.45
N ARG A 66 11.25 0.58 -15.20
CA ARG A 66 12.61 0.72 -14.73
C ARG A 66 13.30 -0.64 -14.78
N LYS A 67 14.55 -0.68 -15.25
CA LYS A 67 15.32 -1.92 -15.34
C LYS A 67 15.78 -2.47 -13.98
N ASP A 68 15.83 -1.66 -12.93
CA ASP A 68 16.23 -2.13 -11.59
C ASP A 68 15.18 -3.06 -10.96
N ASN A 69 13.89 -2.89 -11.32
CA ASN A 69 12.76 -3.65 -10.78
C ASN A 69 11.75 -3.97 -11.90
N ILE A 70 12.18 -4.69 -12.93
CA ILE A 70 11.34 -4.97 -14.12
C ILE A 70 10.08 -5.81 -13.78
N ASP A 71 10.20 -6.64 -12.76
CA ASP A 71 9.18 -7.53 -12.17
C ASP A 71 8.26 -6.85 -11.16
N LEU A 72 8.46 -5.57 -10.84
CA LEU A 72 7.64 -4.83 -9.88
C LEU A 72 6.11 -4.93 -10.12
N PRO A 73 5.61 -4.89 -11.38
CA PRO A 73 4.17 -5.04 -11.64
C PRO A 73 3.60 -6.42 -11.25
N GLU A 74 4.42 -7.48 -11.18
CA GLU A 74 3.98 -8.81 -10.73
C GLU A 74 3.62 -8.82 -9.24
N TYR A 75 4.16 -7.88 -8.46
CA TYR A 75 3.98 -7.78 -7.01
C TYR A 75 3.08 -6.62 -6.58
N MET A 76 3.19 -5.48 -7.26
CA MET A 76 2.40 -4.28 -6.93
C MET A 76 1.15 -4.13 -7.79
N GLY A 77 1.04 -4.86 -8.90
CA GLY A 77 -0.05 -4.75 -9.87
C GLY A 77 -0.31 -3.32 -10.35
N TYR A 78 -1.57 -3.05 -10.69
CA TYR A 78 -2.04 -1.85 -11.38
C TYR A 78 -3.19 -1.15 -10.68
N ALA A 79 -3.75 -1.74 -9.62
CA ALA A 79 -4.78 -1.11 -8.81
C ALA A 79 -4.78 -1.68 -7.40
N ASN A 80 -5.31 -0.92 -6.45
CA ASN A 80 -5.51 -1.28 -5.06
C ASN A 80 -6.92 -0.89 -4.59
N ILE A 81 -7.35 -1.51 -3.50
CA ILE A 81 -8.59 -1.11 -2.82
C ILE A 81 -8.38 -1.03 -1.31
N LYS A 82 -8.83 0.07 -0.73
CA LYS A 82 -8.90 0.30 0.71
C LYS A 82 -10.35 0.48 1.13
N LEU A 83 -10.78 -0.32 2.10
CA LEU A 83 -12.05 -0.20 2.78
C LEU A 83 -11.80 0.37 4.17
N TYR A 84 -12.66 1.27 4.62
CA TYR A 84 -12.59 1.77 5.98
C TYR A 84 -13.97 2.04 6.57
N TYR A 85 -14.04 1.86 7.88
CA TYR A 85 -15.24 2.07 8.65
C TYR A 85 -14.91 2.86 9.91
N LYS A 86 -15.54 4.02 10.05
CA LYS A 86 -15.39 4.91 11.19
C LYS A 86 -16.69 4.93 11.99
N HIS A 87 -16.57 4.75 13.29
CA HIS A 87 -17.66 4.88 14.25
C HIS A 87 -17.15 5.53 15.54
N SER A 88 -17.64 6.73 15.86
CA SER A 88 -17.22 7.47 17.05
C SER A 88 -15.69 7.61 17.14
N ARG A 89 -15.06 6.99 18.14
CA ARG A 89 -13.60 6.98 18.36
C ARG A 89 -12.86 5.88 17.61
N HIS A 90 -13.56 5.04 16.87
CA HIS A 90 -13.00 3.85 16.23
C HIS A 90 -12.88 4.05 14.72
N LEU A 91 -11.76 3.62 14.17
CA LEU A 91 -11.52 3.51 12.74
C LEU A 91 -10.92 2.13 12.46
N ALA A 92 -11.61 1.32 11.66
CA ALA A 92 -11.09 0.07 11.13
C ALA A 92 -10.80 0.24 9.63
N GLU A 93 -9.69 -0.29 9.16
CA GLU A 93 -9.24 -0.18 7.77
C GLU A 93 -8.73 -1.54 7.29
N VAL A 94 -9.02 -1.86 6.04
CA VAL A 94 -8.46 -3.00 5.32
C VAL A 94 -8.01 -2.52 3.96
N HIS A 95 -6.77 -2.82 3.59
CA HIS A 95 -6.19 -2.45 2.31
C HIS A 95 -5.66 -3.70 1.60
N PHE A 96 -6.10 -3.92 0.37
CA PHE A 96 -5.69 -5.03 -0.49
C PHE A 96 -4.85 -4.49 -1.65
N THR A 97 -3.79 -5.21 -1.98
CA THR A 97 -2.84 -4.86 -3.05
C THR A 97 -2.32 -6.14 -3.69
N PRO A 98 -2.33 -6.29 -5.02
CA PRO A 98 -3.09 -5.53 -6.00
C PRO A 98 -4.53 -6.05 -6.15
N LEU A 99 -5.45 -5.18 -6.56
CA LEU A 99 -6.78 -5.51 -7.07
C LEU A 99 -6.74 -5.96 -8.53
N LEU A 100 -5.88 -5.33 -9.36
CA LEU A 100 -5.67 -5.68 -10.77
C LEU A 100 -4.21 -6.08 -11.00
N ALA A 101 -3.98 -7.30 -11.47
CA ALA A 101 -2.66 -7.84 -11.80
C ALA A 101 -2.78 -8.96 -12.83
N ASP A 102 -1.63 -9.46 -13.30
CA ASP A 102 -1.60 -10.72 -14.02
C ASP A 102 -1.90 -11.87 -13.04
N TYR A 103 -3.08 -12.48 -13.18
CA TYR A 103 -3.52 -13.54 -12.28
C TYR A 103 -2.79 -14.88 -12.49
N ALA A 104 -2.01 -15.03 -13.57
CA ALA A 104 -1.16 -16.21 -13.74
C ALA A 104 0.00 -16.25 -12.73
N ARG A 105 0.44 -15.10 -12.22
CA ARG A 105 1.48 -14.93 -11.20
C ARG A 105 1.00 -13.97 -10.11
N TYR A 106 -0.06 -14.35 -9.42
CA TYR A 106 -0.73 -13.47 -8.46
C TYR A 106 0.01 -13.39 -7.12
N HIS A 107 0.72 -12.29 -6.91
CA HIS A 107 1.27 -11.89 -5.62
C HIS A 107 0.40 -10.82 -5.01
N ALA A 108 0.01 -11.00 -3.73
CA ALA A 108 -0.86 -10.07 -3.06
C ALA A 108 -0.42 -9.80 -1.62
N SER A 109 -0.98 -8.74 -1.06
CA SER A 109 -0.89 -8.39 0.34
C SER A 109 -2.20 -7.81 0.87
N VAL A 110 -2.32 -7.94 2.18
CA VAL A 110 -3.39 -7.35 2.98
C VAL A 110 -2.77 -6.55 4.12
N ARG A 111 -3.30 -5.36 4.35
CA ARG A 111 -2.97 -4.52 5.51
C ARG A 111 -4.24 -4.24 6.30
N LEU A 112 -4.23 -4.66 7.55
CA LEU A 112 -5.28 -4.38 8.53
C LEU A 112 -4.82 -3.23 9.42
N GLY A 113 -5.70 -2.26 9.63
CA GLY A 113 -5.46 -1.12 10.50
C GLY A 113 -6.60 -0.92 11.46
N TYR A 114 -6.28 -0.59 12.71
CA TYR A 114 -7.28 -0.20 13.69
C TYR A 114 -6.76 0.99 14.51
N ALA A 115 -7.56 2.06 14.56
CA ALA A 115 -7.25 3.25 15.33
C ALA A 115 -8.33 3.50 16.39
N PHE A 116 -7.90 3.80 17.61
CA PHE A 116 -8.73 4.26 18.71
C PHE A 116 -8.36 5.69 19.12
N GLY A 117 -9.32 6.61 19.00
CA GLY A 117 -9.15 8.02 19.34
C GLY A 117 -8.92 8.23 20.84
N LEU A 118 -7.72 8.69 21.18
CA LEU A 118 -7.35 9.07 22.55
C LEU A 118 -7.92 10.45 22.87
N ASN A 119 -7.71 11.39 21.95
CA ASN A 119 -8.21 12.76 21.98
C ASN A 119 -8.64 13.22 20.57
N ASP A 120 -8.85 14.52 20.39
CA ASP A 120 -9.32 15.08 19.12
C ASP A 120 -8.24 15.09 18.03
N PHE A 121 -6.96 14.97 18.41
CA PHE A 121 -5.80 15.07 17.50
C PHE A 121 -5.08 13.73 17.29
N THR A 122 -5.17 12.79 18.22
CA THR A 122 -4.33 11.59 18.27
C THR A 122 -5.16 10.34 18.54
N SER A 123 -4.78 9.25 17.87
CA SER A 123 -5.28 7.90 18.09
C SER A 123 -4.14 6.94 18.40
N LEU A 124 -4.40 5.94 19.25
CA LEU A 124 -3.60 4.73 19.29
C LEU A 124 -3.89 3.93 18.01
N TYR A 125 -2.85 3.44 17.33
CA TYR A 125 -2.97 2.73 16.06
C TYR A 125 -2.25 1.38 16.13
N VAL A 126 -2.93 0.33 15.70
CA VAL A 126 -2.37 -1.00 15.50
C VAL A 126 -2.50 -1.34 14.02
N GLN A 127 -1.42 -1.86 13.43
CA GLN A 127 -1.37 -2.27 12.04
C GLN A 127 -0.81 -3.68 11.94
N TYR A 128 -1.44 -4.52 11.12
CA TYR A 128 -0.90 -5.80 10.71
C TYR A 128 -0.79 -5.84 9.18
N PHE A 129 0.35 -6.25 8.67
CA PHE A 129 0.59 -6.46 7.24
C PHE A 129 0.97 -7.91 6.99
N TYR A 130 0.45 -8.49 5.91
CA TYR A 130 0.84 -9.81 5.41
C TYR A 130 0.87 -9.82 3.88
N GLY A 131 1.96 -10.28 3.28
CA GLY A 131 2.09 -10.50 1.84
C GLY A 131 3.32 -9.81 1.23
N TYR A 132 3.23 -9.45 -0.06
CA TYR A 132 4.28 -8.81 -0.85
C TYR A 132 4.14 -7.29 -0.93
N GLY A 133 5.23 -6.58 -1.20
CA GLY A 133 5.17 -5.15 -1.49
C GLY A 133 4.97 -4.24 -0.28
N ASP A 134 5.31 -4.67 0.95
CA ASP A 134 5.16 -3.80 2.14
C ASP A 134 6.03 -2.54 2.03
N ASN A 135 7.20 -2.71 1.44
CA ASN A 135 8.14 -1.64 1.13
C ASN A 135 8.86 -1.95 -0.18
N LEU A 136 9.43 -0.91 -0.80
CA LEU A 136 10.04 -1.03 -2.12
C LEU A 136 11.37 -1.80 -2.11
N TYR A 137 12.05 -1.92 -0.97
CA TYR A 137 13.29 -2.70 -0.88
C TYR A 137 13.02 -4.21 -0.94
N GLU A 138 11.96 -4.65 -0.27
CA GLU A 138 11.58 -6.06 -0.13
C GLU A 138 10.27 -6.37 -0.88
N TYR A 139 10.02 -5.70 -2.02
CA TYR A 139 8.72 -5.83 -2.70
C TYR A 139 8.41 -7.25 -3.15
N ASN A 140 9.44 -8.02 -3.50
CA ASN A 140 9.39 -9.39 -3.98
C ASN A 140 9.54 -10.44 -2.85
N HIS A 141 9.51 -10.03 -1.58
CA HIS A 141 9.57 -10.92 -0.43
C HIS A 141 8.26 -10.94 0.35
N ILE A 142 7.82 -12.15 0.74
CA ILE A 142 6.68 -12.29 1.64
C ILE A 142 7.07 -11.81 3.05
N SER A 143 6.28 -10.90 3.60
CA SER A 143 6.50 -10.29 4.90
C SER A 143 5.27 -10.39 5.78
N HIS A 144 5.49 -10.48 7.09
CA HIS A 144 4.47 -10.34 8.12
C HIS A 144 4.96 -9.32 9.14
N ARG A 145 4.16 -8.28 9.41
CA ARG A 145 4.59 -7.16 10.25
C ARG A 145 3.46 -6.68 11.14
N LEU A 146 3.69 -6.68 12.44
CA LEU A 146 2.81 -6.09 13.45
C LEU A 146 3.44 -4.78 13.94
N GLY A 147 2.69 -3.69 13.89
CA GLY A 147 3.11 -2.38 14.37
C GLY A 147 2.09 -1.79 15.33
N ILE A 148 2.58 -1.11 16.36
CA ILE A 148 1.76 -0.35 17.32
C ILE A 148 2.37 1.03 17.43
N GLY A 149 1.55 2.08 17.37
CA GLY A 149 2.03 3.45 17.44
C GLY A 149 0.91 4.46 17.60
N LEU A 150 1.23 5.71 17.31
CA LEU A 150 0.28 6.82 17.32
C LEU A 150 -0.06 7.24 15.88
N ARG A 151 -1.30 7.66 15.67
CA ARG A 151 -1.78 8.21 14.40
C ARG A 151 -2.42 9.57 14.64
N VAL A 152 -2.07 10.55 13.82
CA VAL A 152 -2.74 11.85 13.79
C VAL A 152 -4.14 11.66 13.20
N ARG A 153 -5.14 12.23 13.87
CA ARG A 153 -6.51 12.28 13.34
C ARG A 153 -6.55 13.42 12.32
N SER A 154 -6.64 13.07 11.04
CA SER A 154 -6.97 14.05 10.01
C SER A 154 -8.47 14.33 10.10
N PHE A 155 -8.82 15.61 10.11
CA PHE A 155 -10.19 16.12 10.01
C PHE A 155 -10.76 15.82 8.63
#